data_AF-A0A1C6FG60-F1
#
_entry.id   AF-A0A1C6FG60-F1
#
_cell.length_a   1.000
_cell.length_b   1.000
_cell.length_c   1.000
_cell.angle_alpha   90.00
_cell.angle_beta   90.00
_cell.angle_gamma   90.00
#
_symmetry.space_group_name_H-M   'P 1'
#
loop_
_entity.id
_entity.type
_entity.pdbx_description
1 polymer ?
#
loop_
_entity_poly.entity_id
_entity_poly.type
_entity_poly.pdbx_seq_one_letter_code
_entity_poly.pdbx_strand_id
1 'polypeptide(L)'
;MVNTLSGSVSAYRKETVKPRFIRIDEVMALLDVTRDEAMDIALAAGARYQLAKIILVHKERLMKFMKHFARVPSSNKIVEKKFVRIGEASMTYSIGHHRFIEMARAAGAVYKIGTAKGNTILINLEIFDDYMEQFREPPTEMKHPLPNVKGD
;
A
#
# COMPACT_ATOMS: atom_id res chain seq x y z
N MET A 1 -30.13 -35.20 9.56
CA MET A 1 -30.53 -34.26 8.48
C MET A 1 -29.35 -33.38 8.15
N VAL A 2 -28.79 -33.53 6.95
CA VAL A 2 -27.66 -32.73 6.46
C VAL A 2 -28.27 -31.42 5.97
N ASN A 3 -27.97 -30.31 6.63
CA ASN A 3 -28.49 -29.01 6.22
C ASN A 3 -27.78 -28.61 4.93
N THR A 4 -28.40 -28.84 3.77
CA THR A 4 -27.90 -28.35 2.48
C THR A 4 -28.05 -26.83 2.48
N LEU A 5 -26.97 -26.15 2.86
CA LEU A 5 -26.85 -24.70 2.72
C LEU A 5 -27.10 -24.36 1.24
N SER A 6 -28.06 -23.47 0.97
CA SER A 6 -28.28 -22.93 -0.38
C SER A 6 -26.97 -22.34 -0.91
N GLY A 7 -26.75 -22.44 -2.22
CA GLY A 7 -25.55 -21.92 -2.88
C GLY A 7 -25.17 -20.52 -2.39
N SER A 8 -23.88 -20.28 -2.17
CA SER A 8 -23.41 -19.02 -1.59
C SER A 8 -23.85 -17.85 -2.46
N VAL A 9 -24.27 -16.74 -1.84
CA VAL A 9 -24.65 -15.49 -2.55
C VAL A 9 -23.54 -15.04 -3.51
N SER A 10 -22.28 -15.39 -3.20
CA SER A 10 -21.11 -15.18 -4.06
C SER A 10 -21.21 -15.86 -5.43
N ALA A 11 -21.92 -16.97 -5.58
CA ALA A 11 -22.02 -17.73 -6.83
C ALA A 11 -22.85 -17.02 -7.91
N TYR A 12 -23.71 -16.06 -7.52
CA TYR A 12 -24.62 -15.36 -8.43
C TYR A 12 -24.40 -13.84 -8.47
N ARG A 13 -23.47 -13.31 -7.67
CA ARG A 13 -23.20 -11.87 -7.58
C ARG A 13 -22.16 -11.46 -8.63
N LYS A 14 -22.57 -10.62 -9.60
CA LYS A 14 -21.69 -10.06 -10.65
C LYS A 14 -20.91 -8.81 -10.22
N GLU A 15 -21.17 -8.29 -9.02
CA GLU A 15 -20.53 -7.07 -8.52
C GLU A 15 -19.09 -7.32 -8.08
N THR A 16 -18.16 -6.43 -8.44
CA THR A 16 -16.80 -6.43 -7.91
C THR A 16 -16.82 -6.03 -6.42
N VAL A 17 -16.81 -7.01 -5.52
CA VAL A 17 -16.73 -6.77 -4.08
C VAL A 17 -15.29 -6.38 -3.73
N LYS A 18 -15.11 -5.31 -2.94
CA LYS A 18 -13.82 -4.96 -2.33
C LYS A 18 -13.72 -5.59 -0.92
N PRO A 19 -13.06 -6.75 -0.76
CA PRO A 19 -13.02 -7.43 0.53
C PRO A 19 -12.13 -6.68 1.54
N ARG A 20 -12.55 -6.66 2.81
CA ARG A 20 -11.74 -6.16 3.94
C ARG A 20 -10.69 -7.16 4.40
N PHE A 21 -11.00 -8.45 4.27
CA PHE A 21 -10.13 -9.57 4.57
C PHE A 21 -9.89 -10.38 3.32
N ILE A 22 -8.63 -10.73 3.07
CA ILE A 22 -8.21 -11.51 1.91
C ILE A 22 -7.56 -12.82 2.37
N ARG A 23 -7.57 -13.85 1.52
CA ARG A 23 -6.86 -15.11 1.81
C ARG A 23 -5.35 -14.94 1.61
N ILE A 24 -4.58 -15.87 2.16
CA ILE A 24 -3.12 -15.85 2.00
C ILE A 24 -2.69 -15.91 0.53
N ASP A 25 -3.42 -16.65 -0.30
CA ASP A 25 -3.11 -16.79 -1.73
C ASP A 25 -3.30 -15.45 -2.48
N GLU A 26 -4.26 -14.63 -2.04
CA GLU A 26 -4.43 -13.26 -2.56
C GLU A 26 -3.29 -12.34 -2.12
N VAL A 27 -2.77 -12.51 -0.89
CA VAL A 27 -1.59 -11.75 -0.42
C VAL A 27 -0.36 -12.10 -1.25
N MET A 28 -0.15 -13.40 -1.52
CA MET A 28 0.93 -13.86 -2.38
C MET A 28 0.88 -13.21 -3.75
N ALA A 29 -0.31 -13.17 -4.38
CA ALA A 29 -0.49 -12.54 -5.68
C ALA A 29 -0.32 -11.01 -5.63
N LEU A 30 -0.77 -10.35 -4.56
CA LEU A 30 -0.66 -8.90 -4.42
C LEU A 30 0.78 -8.41 -4.23
N LEU A 31 1.60 -9.17 -3.49
CA LEU A 31 2.96 -8.77 -3.14
C LEU A 31 4.03 -9.50 -3.97
N ASP A 32 3.63 -10.46 -4.81
CA ASP A 32 4.52 -11.35 -5.56
C ASP A 32 5.55 -12.07 -4.65
N VAL A 33 5.03 -12.73 -3.62
CA VAL A 33 5.84 -13.41 -2.59
C VAL A 33 5.39 -14.86 -2.41
N THR A 34 6.29 -15.66 -1.84
CA THR A 34 5.97 -17.03 -1.44
C THR A 34 4.93 -17.06 -0.33
N ARG A 35 4.32 -18.23 -0.12
CA ARG A 35 3.33 -18.41 0.95
C ARG A 35 3.90 -18.10 2.33
N ASP A 36 5.10 -18.57 2.62
CA ASP A 36 5.73 -18.39 3.94
C ASP A 36 6.06 -16.91 4.17
N GLU A 37 6.62 -16.23 3.18
CA GLU A 37 6.83 -14.77 3.22
C GLU A 37 5.52 -14.01 3.42
N ALA A 38 4.45 -14.38 2.71
CA ALA A 38 3.13 -13.76 2.91
C ALA A 38 2.64 -13.93 4.36
N MET A 39 2.85 -15.10 4.97
CA MET A 39 2.45 -15.37 6.35
C MET A 39 3.27 -14.55 7.35
N ASP A 40 4.58 -14.45 7.14
CA ASP A 40 5.49 -13.68 7.98
C ASP A 40 5.22 -12.18 7.88
N ILE A 41 5.02 -11.66 6.68
CA ILE A 41 4.63 -10.26 6.45
C ILE A 41 3.28 -9.97 7.11
N ALA A 42 2.28 -10.84 6.92
CA ALA A 42 0.97 -10.66 7.55
C ALA A 42 1.04 -10.69 9.09
N LEU A 43 1.92 -11.53 9.65
CA LEU A 43 2.18 -11.57 11.09
C LEU A 43 2.85 -10.28 11.56
N ALA A 44 3.93 -9.85 10.90
CA ALA A 44 4.67 -8.62 11.22
C ALA A 44 3.78 -7.37 11.14
N ALA A 45 2.87 -7.33 10.16
CA ALA A 45 1.91 -6.24 9.99
C ALA A 45 0.77 -6.23 11.03
N GLY A 46 0.68 -7.23 11.94
CA GLY A 46 -0.47 -7.39 12.83
C GLY A 46 -1.79 -7.57 12.06
N ALA A 47 -1.70 -8.13 10.85
CA ALA A 47 -2.79 -8.26 9.89
C ALA A 47 -3.28 -9.71 9.76
N ARG A 48 -2.59 -10.70 10.33
CA ARG A 48 -2.93 -12.12 10.29
C ARG A 48 -4.03 -12.48 11.30
N TYR A 49 -5.11 -13.09 10.82
CA TYR A 49 -6.22 -13.61 11.62
C TYR A 49 -6.30 -15.13 11.41
N GLN A 50 -5.96 -15.87 12.47
CA GLN A 50 -6.04 -17.33 12.48
C GLN A 50 -7.42 -17.76 13.00
N LEU A 51 -8.24 -18.35 12.14
CA LEU A 51 -9.49 -19.01 12.53
C LEU A 51 -9.28 -20.53 12.55
N ALA A 52 -10.27 -21.27 13.06
CA ALA A 52 -10.17 -22.72 13.27
C ALA A 52 -9.75 -23.53 12.01
N LYS A 53 -10.10 -23.08 10.81
CA LYS A 53 -9.78 -23.78 9.55
C LYS A 53 -9.22 -22.89 8.44
N ILE A 54 -9.17 -21.58 8.65
CA ILE A 54 -8.81 -20.61 7.61
C ILE A 54 -7.92 -19.51 8.18
N ILE A 55 -7.03 -19.00 7.34
CA ILE A 55 -6.21 -17.82 7.62
C ILE A 55 -6.74 -16.68 6.77
N LEU A 56 -7.02 -15.55 7.41
CA LEU A 56 -7.44 -14.32 6.77
C LEU A 56 -6.44 -13.21 7.08
N VAL A 57 -6.30 -12.27 6.15
CA VAL A 57 -5.41 -11.12 6.30
C VAL A 57 -6.20 -9.83 6.14
N HIS A 58 -6.14 -8.93 7.12
CA HIS A 58 -6.82 -7.63 7.06
C HIS A 58 -6.10 -6.70 6.08
N LYS A 59 -6.73 -6.46 4.93
CA LYS A 59 -6.10 -5.81 3.77
C LYS A 59 -5.55 -4.43 4.09
N GLU A 60 -6.33 -3.58 4.76
CA GLU A 60 -5.91 -2.20 5.06
C GLU A 60 -4.71 -2.15 6.02
N ARG A 61 -4.63 -3.07 6.99
CA ARG A 61 -3.50 -3.11 7.94
C ARG A 61 -2.22 -3.55 7.25
N LEU A 62 -2.34 -4.57 6.40
CA LEU A 62 -1.25 -5.03 5.56
C LEU A 62 -0.74 -3.90 4.64
N MET A 63 -1.64 -3.23 3.92
CA MET A 63 -1.24 -2.15 3.00
C MET A 63 -0.59 -0.97 3.74
N LYS A 64 -1.11 -0.62 4.93
CA LYS A 64 -0.50 0.43 5.77
C LYS A 64 0.92 0.07 6.19
N PHE A 65 1.16 -1.18 6.58
CA PHE A 65 2.49 -1.68 6.92
C PHE A 65 3.42 -1.65 5.69
N MET A 66 2.92 -2.05 4.52
CA MET A 66 3.72 -2.15 3.28
C MET A 66 4.02 -0.81 2.59
N LYS A 67 3.47 0.31 3.08
CA LYS A 67 3.55 1.66 2.46
C LYS A 67 4.94 2.06 1.95
N HIS A 68 5.99 1.83 2.75
CA HIS A 68 7.38 2.20 2.42
C HIS A 68 8.26 1.00 2.10
N PHE A 69 7.66 -0.17 1.94
CA PHE A 69 8.41 -1.35 1.55
C PHE A 69 8.56 -1.39 0.04
N ALA A 70 9.75 -1.75 -0.41
CA ALA A 70 10.04 -1.93 -1.82
C ALA A 70 10.85 -3.21 -2.03
N ARG A 71 10.60 -3.86 -3.16
CA ARG A 71 11.38 -5.02 -3.59
C ARG A 71 12.69 -4.55 -4.22
N VAL A 72 13.80 -5.14 -3.79
CA VAL A 72 15.11 -4.88 -4.36
C VAL A 72 15.29 -5.74 -5.62
N PRO A 73 15.46 -5.14 -6.82
CA PRO A 73 15.51 -5.89 -8.08
C PRO A 73 16.61 -6.97 -8.12
N SER A 74 17.74 -6.73 -7.45
CA SER A 74 18.90 -7.63 -7.49
C SER A 74 18.80 -8.85 -6.58
N SER A 75 17.96 -8.82 -5.52
CA SER A 75 17.95 -9.86 -4.49
C SER A 75 16.57 -10.39 -4.14
N ASN A 76 15.51 -9.89 -4.79
CA ASN A 76 14.10 -10.19 -4.47
C ASN A 76 13.68 -9.91 -3.02
N LYS A 77 14.56 -9.34 -2.19
CA LYS A 77 14.28 -8.99 -0.81
C LYS A 77 13.35 -7.80 -0.76
N ILE A 78 12.43 -7.84 0.19
CA ILE A 78 11.56 -6.72 0.55
C ILE A 78 12.26 -5.94 1.67
N VAL A 79 12.47 -4.65 1.46
CA VAL A 79 13.14 -3.76 2.43
C VAL A 79 12.30 -2.53 2.70
N GLU A 80 12.30 -2.09 3.95
CA GLU A 80 11.73 -0.81 4.33
C GLU A 80 12.65 0.31 3.84
N LYS A 81 12.13 1.20 2.98
CA LYS A 81 12.84 2.37 2.52
C LYS A 81 12.46 3.57 3.36
N LYS A 82 13.37 4.03 4.21
CA LYS A 82 13.22 5.32 4.93
C LYS A 82 13.56 6.52 4.05
N PHE A 83 14.46 6.30 3.09
CA PHE A 83 14.96 7.32 2.19
C PHE A 83 14.87 6.90 0.74
N VAL A 84 14.51 7.84 -0.13
CA VAL A 84 14.44 7.64 -1.58
C VAL A 84 15.15 8.76 -2.33
N ARG A 85 15.55 8.49 -3.57
CA ARG A 85 16.02 9.53 -4.49
C ARG A 85 14.83 10.20 -5.17
N ILE A 86 15.07 11.38 -5.74
CA ILE A 86 14.04 12.20 -6.39
C ILE A 86 13.30 11.42 -7.49
N GLY A 87 13.99 10.61 -8.28
CA GLY A 87 13.35 9.80 -9.33
C GLY A 87 12.32 8.82 -8.79
N GLU A 88 12.68 8.03 -7.77
CA GLU A 88 11.76 7.11 -7.10
C GLU A 88 10.62 7.86 -6.43
N ALA A 89 10.93 8.94 -5.71
CA ALA A 89 9.94 9.75 -5.00
C ALA A 89 8.89 10.33 -5.98
N SER A 90 9.36 10.83 -7.12
CA SER A 90 8.48 11.39 -8.15
C SER A 90 7.48 10.34 -8.67
N MET A 91 7.91 9.08 -8.82
CA MET A 91 7.03 7.97 -9.19
C MET A 91 6.06 7.59 -8.06
N THR A 92 6.56 7.45 -6.83
CA THR A 92 5.74 7.04 -5.66
C THR A 92 4.61 8.02 -5.40
N TYR A 93 4.87 9.32 -5.47
CA TYR A 93 3.87 10.35 -5.19
C TYR A 93 3.16 10.88 -6.43
N SER A 94 3.56 10.43 -7.63
CA SER A 94 3.04 10.95 -8.91
C SER A 94 3.18 12.47 -9.05
N ILE A 95 4.31 13.02 -8.60
CA ILE A 95 4.62 14.46 -8.64
C ILE A 95 5.88 14.68 -9.47
N GLY A 96 5.87 15.69 -10.34
CA GLY A 96 7.05 16.04 -11.16
C GLY A 96 8.26 16.44 -10.32
N HIS A 97 9.47 16.06 -10.78
CA HIS A 97 10.75 16.24 -10.07
C HIS A 97 10.93 17.63 -9.46
N HIS A 98 10.72 18.70 -10.24
CA HIS A 98 10.89 20.08 -9.76
C HIS A 98 9.97 20.38 -8.58
N ARG A 99 8.67 20.10 -8.74
CA ARG A 99 7.66 20.36 -7.71
C ARG A 99 7.89 19.50 -6.47
N PHE A 100 8.28 18.25 -6.67
CA PHE A 100 8.60 17.35 -5.56
C PHE A 100 9.76 17.89 -4.71
N ILE A 101 10.83 18.39 -5.34
CA ILE A 101 11.98 18.96 -4.62
C ILE A 101 11.58 20.19 -3.81
N GLU A 102 10.76 21.09 -4.38
CA GLU A 102 10.26 22.26 -3.66
C GLU A 102 9.49 21.86 -2.40
N MET A 103 8.55 20.94 -2.55
CA MET A 103 7.73 20.44 -1.44
C MET A 103 8.60 19.71 -0.40
N ALA A 104 9.54 18.87 -0.83
CA ALA A 104 10.42 18.14 0.08
C ALA A 104 11.35 19.07 0.88
N ARG A 105 11.78 20.19 0.28
CA ARG A 105 12.52 21.24 1.00
C ARG A 105 11.63 21.95 2.01
N ALA A 106 10.41 22.32 1.63
CA ALA A 106 9.44 22.95 2.53
C ALA A 106 9.08 22.04 3.72
N ALA A 107 8.98 20.73 3.49
CA ALA A 107 8.75 19.71 4.50
C ALA A 107 9.95 19.49 5.45
N GLY A 108 11.15 19.98 5.11
CA GLY A 108 12.38 19.61 5.83
C GLY A 108 12.81 18.16 5.61
N ALA A 109 12.28 17.49 4.58
CA ALA A 109 12.53 16.07 4.31
C ALA A 109 13.82 15.80 3.51
N VAL A 110 14.56 16.84 3.10
CA VAL A 110 15.72 16.73 2.21
C VAL A 110 17.03 16.54 2.98
N TYR A 111 17.72 15.44 2.66
CA TYR A 111 19.05 15.11 3.15
C TYR A 111 20.05 15.19 2.00
N LYS A 112 21.02 16.09 2.13
CA LYS A 112 22.11 16.22 1.15
C LYS A 112 23.29 15.39 1.62
N ILE A 113 23.62 14.36 0.85
CA ILE A 113 24.78 13.49 1.11
C ILE A 113 25.74 13.66 -0.06
N GLY A 114 26.91 14.23 0.21
CA GLY A 114 27.90 14.46 -0.84
C GLY A 114 29.22 14.99 -0.31
N THR A 115 30.29 14.58 -0.99
CA THR A 115 31.61 15.24 -0.96
C THR A 115 31.78 16.05 -2.25
N ALA A 116 32.92 16.74 -2.40
CA ALA A 116 33.20 17.72 -3.47
C ALA A 116 32.93 17.27 -4.93
N LYS A 117 32.69 15.98 -5.20
CA LYS A 117 32.46 15.42 -6.56
C LYS A 117 31.00 15.13 -6.89
N GLY A 118 30.05 15.33 -5.98
CA GLY A 118 28.63 15.18 -6.31
C GLY A 118 27.71 15.18 -5.08
N ASN A 119 26.62 15.94 -5.17
CA ASN A 119 25.59 16.00 -4.15
C ASN A 119 24.48 15.00 -4.49
N THR A 120 24.38 13.92 -3.73
CA THR A 120 23.21 13.03 -3.76
C THR A 120 22.14 13.60 -2.83
N ILE A 121 20.90 13.70 -3.33
CA ILE A 121 19.75 14.10 -2.52
C ILE A 121 18.96 12.85 -2.17
N LEU A 122 18.76 12.65 -0.86
CA LEU A 122 17.83 11.69 -0.31
C LEU A 122 16.64 12.44 0.30
N ILE A 123 15.45 11.85 0.19
CA ILE A 123 14.22 12.37 0.78
C ILE A 123 13.75 11.37 1.83
N ASN A 124 13.52 11.83 3.06
CA ASN A 124 12.88 11.05 4.10
C ASN A 124 11.37 10.95 3.80
N LEU A 125 10.87 9.71 3.65
CA LEU A 125 9.48 9.48 3.28
C LEU A 125 8.50 9.87 4.40
N GLU A 126 8.78 9.49 5.65
CA GLU A 126 7.89 9.73 6.79
C GLU A 126 7.63 11.23 7.00
N ILE A 127 8.70 12.04 6.99
CA ILE A 127 8.60 13.50 7.12
C ILE A 127 7.77 14.10 5.97
N PHE A 128 7.94 13.56 4.75
CA PHE A 128 7.20 14.06 3.60
C PHE A 128 5.72 13.68 3.64
N ASP A 129 5.37 12.48 4.10
CA ASP A 129 3.98 12.07 4.27
C ASP A 129 3.24 12.89 5.32
N ASP A 130 3.88 13.16 6.46
CA ASP A 130 3.32 14.01 7.51
C ASP A 130 3.09 15.44 7.00
N TYR A 131 3.96 15.93 6.11
CA TYR A 131 3.77 17.20 5.41
C TYR A 131 2.59 17.15 4.43
N MET A 132 2.43 16.05 3.67
CA MET A 132 1.32 15.89 2.72
C MET A 132 -0.04 15.86 3.40
N GLU A 133 -0.16 15.26 4.59
CA GLU A 133 -1.42 15.17 5.34
C GLU A 133 -1.96 16.56 5.73
N GLN A 134 -1.12 17.59 5.83
CA GLN A 134 -1.54 18.97 6.10
C GLN A 134 -2.37 19.58 4.95
N PHE A 135 -2.21 19.07 3.73
CA PHE A 135 -2.95 19.52 2.55
C PHE A 135 -4.19 18.66 2.28
N ARG A 136 -4.48 17.68 3.13
CA ARG A 136 -5.64 16.82 2.97
C ARG A 136 -6.92 17.61 3.23
N GLU A 137 -7.79 17.66 2.23
CA GLU A 137 -9.13 18.24 2.39
C GLU A 137 -10.01 17.32 3.26
N PRO A 138 -10.88 17.91 4.10
CA PRO A 138 -11.80 17.13 4.90
C PRO A 138 -12.80 16.38 3.99
N PRO A 139 -13.32 15.23 4.43
CA PRO A 139 -14.36 14.53 3.69
C PRO A 139 -15.58 15.43 3.48
N THR A 140 -15.95 15.65 2.21
CA THR A 140 -17.17 16.37 1.84
C THR A 140 -18.21 15.40 1.31
N GLU A 141 -19.49 15.66 1.61
CA GLU A 141 -20.58 14.85 1.06
C GLU A 141 -20.64 14.94 -0.46
N MET A 142 -20.95 13.81 -1.10
CA MET A 142 -21.10 13.76 -2.55
C MET A 142 -22.40 14.46 -2.96
N LYS A 143 -22.29 15.59 -3.68
CA LYS A 143 -23.46 16.33 -4.20
C LYS A 143 -24.36 15.47 -5.10
N HIS A 144 -23.75 14.53 -5.83
CA HIS A 144 -24.45 13.56 -6.66
C HIS A 144 -23.92 12.16 -6.35
N PRO A 145 -24.79 11.15 -6.13
CA PRO A 145 -24.34 9.79 -5.95
C PRO A 145 -23.62 9.30 -7.22
N LEU A 146 -22.60 8.46 -7.04
CA LEU A 146 -21.93 7.83 -8.18
C LEU A 146 -22.97 7.05 -9.00
N PRO A 147 -22.93 7.13 -10.34
CA PRO A 147 -23.78 6.30 -11.16
C PRO A 147 -23.52 4.84 -10.80
N ASN A 148 -24.59 4.09 -10.52
CA ASN A 148 -24.49 2.65 -10.38
C ASN A 148 -23.99 2.11 -11.72
N VAL A 149 -22.77 1.58 -11.75
CA VAL A 149 -22.27 0.85 -12.91
C VAL A 149 -23.07 -0.44 -13.00
N LYS A 150 -24.25 -0.38 -13.62
CA LYS A 150 -24.90 -1.58 -14.17
C LYS A 150 -24.00 -2.02 -15.32
N GLY A 151 -23.30 -3.13 -15.15
CA GLY A 151 -22.52 -3.73 -16.22
C GLY A 151 -23.44 -4.09 -17.40
N ASP A 152 -22.99 -3.73 -18.60
CA ASP A 152 -23.51 -4.28 -19.86
C ASP A 152 -23.27 -5.81 -19.93
#